data_AF-A0A959LCX8-F1
#
_entry.id   AF-A0A959LCX8-F1
#
_cell.length_a   1.000
_cell.length_b   1.000
_cell.length_c   1.000
_cell.angle_alpha   90.00
_cell.angle_beta   90.00
_cell.angle_gamma   90.00
#
_symmetry.space_group_name_H-M   'P 1'
#
loop_
_entity.id
_entity.type
_entity.pdbx_description
1 polymer ?
#
loop_
_entity_poly.entity_id
_entity_poly.type
_entity_poly.pdbx_seq_one_letter_code
_entity_poly.pdbx_strand_id
1 'polypeptide(L)' 'MLIVEVKDSEQLSNALKRLRRKVRDTKLIQELRRRKHFTKPSITRRAEMLKAAYIEKKNA' A
#
# COMPACT_ATOMS: atom_id res chain seq x y z
N MET A 1 4.82 -9.21 10.90
CA MET A 1 4.16 -10.43 10.38
C MET A 1 2.65 -10.23 10.47
N LEU A 2 1.90 -10.41 9.39
CA LEU A 2 0.46 -10.19 9.38
C LEU A 2 -0.25 -11.42 9.95
N ILE A 3 -0.61 -11.37 11.23
CA ILE A 3 -1.40 -12.42 11.90
C ILE A 3 -2.87 -11.97 11.94
N VAL A 4 -3.78 -12.89 11.58
CA VAL A 4 -5.23 -12.72 11.71
C VAL A 4 -5.73 -13.89 12.52
N GLU A 5 -6.23 -13.61 13.72
CA GLU A 5 -6.87 -14.61 14.57
C GLU A 5 -8.27 -14.89 14.04
N VAL A 6 -8.58 -16.17 13.86
CA VAL A 6 -9.93 -16.64 13.51
C VAL A 6 -10.56 -17.14 14.80
N LYS A 7 -11.72 -16.58 15.16
CA LYS A 7 -12.51 -17.05 16.32
C LYS A 7 -13.50 -18.11 15.85
N ASP A 8 -13.84 -19.07 16.71
CA ASP A 8 -14.70 -20.23 16.37
C ASP A 8 -16.10 -19.86 15.87
N SER A 9 -16.59 -18.66 16.23
CA SER A 9 -17.89 -18.14 15.79
C SER A 9 -17.85 -17.27 14.53
N GLU A 10 -16.68 -17.10 13.90
CA GLU A 10 -16.51 -16.25 12.73
C GLU A 10 -16.58 -17.05 11.43
N GLN A 11 -17.42 -16.59 10.48
CA GLN A 11 -17.42 -17.14 9.13
C GLN A 11 -16.06 -16.88 8.44
N LEU A 12 -15.48 -17.91 7.83
CA LEU A 12 -14.19 -17.87 7.12
C LEU A 12 -14.05 -16.68 6.15
N SER A 13 -15.15 -16.32 5.48
CA SER A 13 -15.21 -15.20 4.54
C SER A 13 -14.84 -13.84 5.18
N ASN A 14 -15.19 -13.64 6.45
CA ASN A 14 -14.89 -12.41 7.18
C ASN A 14 -13.41 -12.34 7.59
N ALA A 15 -12.84 -13.47 8.02
CA ALA A 15 -11.41 -13.58 8.30
C ALA A 15 -10.57 -13.27 7.04
N LEU A 16 -10.95 -13.82 5.88
CA LEU A 16 -10.30 -13.54 4.59
C LEU A 16 -10.39 -12.06 4.19
N LYS A 17 -11.54 -11.42 4.40
CA LYS A 17 -11.72 -9.97 4.15
C LYS A 17 -10.79 -9.14 5.04
N ARG A 18 -10.67 -9.47 6.32
CA ARG A 18 -9.76 -8.78 7.26
C ARG A 18 -8.31 -8.95 6.84
N LEU A 19 -7.90 -10.16 6.45
CA LEU A 19 -6.56 -10.41 5.93
C LEU A 19 -6.28 -9.57 4.68
N ARG A 20 -7.19 -9.58 3.70
CA ARG A 20 -7.05 -8.80 2.47
C ARG A 20 -6.98 -7.29 2.74
N ARG A 21 -7.75 -6.79 3.72
CA ARG A 21 -7.67 -5.39 4.16
C ARG A 21 -6.33 -5.09 4.81
N LYS A 22 -5.87 -5.89 5.77
CA LYS A 22 -4.54 -5.72 6.40
C LYS A 22 -3.39 -5.73 5.39
N VAL A 23 -3.44 -6.61 4.37
CA VAL A 23 -2.43 -6.65 3.29
C VAL A 23 -2.46 -5.37 2.44
N ARG A 24 -3.65 -4.81 2.20
CA ARG A 24 -3.79 -3.54 1.46
C ARG A 24 -3.30 -2.35 2.29
N ASP A 25 -3.67 -2.28 3.55
CA ASP A 25 -3.34 -1.17 4.45
C ASP A 25 -1.83 -1.10 4.71
N THR A 26 -1.18 -2.26 4.86
CA THR A 26 0.29 -2.36 4.95
C THR A 26 1.04 -2.10 3.64
N LYS A 27 0.33 -2.02 2.51
CA LYS A 27 0.90 -1.77 1.17
C LYS A 27 2.06 -2.70 0.80
N LEU A 28 2.07 -3.93 1.35
CA LEU A 28 3.17 -4.88 1.20
C LEU A 28 3.53 -5.15 -0.27
N ILE A 29 2.52 -5.37 -1.12
CA ILE A 29 2.74 -5.61 -2.56
C ILE A 29 3.36 -4.39 -3.25
N GLN A 30 2.95 -3.18 -2.88
CA GLN A 30 3.50 -1.95 -3.44
C GLN A 30 4.96 -1.76 -3.03
N GLU A 31 5.28 -2.05 -1.76
CA GLU A 31 6.65 -2.02 -1.26
C GLU A 31 7.55 -3.02 -1.97
N LEU A 32 7.11 -4.27 -2.13
CA LEU A 32 7.86 -5.31 -2.83
C LEU A 32 8.15 -4.91 -4.28
N ARG A 33 7.16 -4.36 -4.98
CA ARG A 33 7.35 -3.85 -6.35
C ARG A 33 8.32 -2.67 -6.40
N ARG A 34 8.22 -1.73 -5.44
CA ARG A 34 9.14 -0.59 -5.33
C ARG A 34 10.58 -1.02 -5.09
N ARG A 35 10.79 -2.04 -4.26
CA ARG A 35 12.12 -2.56 -3.90
C ARG A 35 12.73 -3.50 -4.95
N LYS A 36 11.93 -3.99 -5.90
CA LYS A 36 12.39 -4.90 -6.96
C LYS A 36 13.53 -4.32 -7.81
N HIS A 37 13.55 -2.99 -7.99
CA HIS A 37 14.56 -2.30 -8.77
C HIS A 37 15.12 -1.11 -7.99
N PHE A 38 16.43 -0.86 -8.15
CA PHE A 38 17.04 0.34 -7.58
C PHE A 38 16.56 1.59 -8.34
N THR A 39 16.13 2.60 -7.60
CA THR A 39 15.73 3.89 -8.15
C THR A 39 16.59 4.98 -7.53
N LYS A 40 17.25 5.79 -8.36
CA LYS A 40 18.11 6.88 -7.87
C LYS A 40 17.28 7.90 -7.08
N PRO A 41 17.77 8.43 -5.94
CA PRO A 41 17.03 9.39 -5.11
C PRO A 41 16.58 10.66 -5.86
N SER A 42 17.32 11.07 -6.89
CA SER A 42 16.94 12.22 -7.72
C SER A 42 15.68 11.94 -8.55
N ILE A 43 15.50 10.70 -9.02
CA ILE A 43 14.35 10.30 -9.84
C ILE A 43 13.10 10.21 -8.96
N THR A 44 13.22 9.65 -7.75
CA THR A 44 12.10 9.55 -6.80
C THR A 44 11.62 10.94 -6.39
N ARG A 45 12.54 11.84 -6.02
CA ARG A 45 12.21 13.22 -5.63
C ARG A 45 11.54 14.01 -6.77
N ARG A 46 11.97 13.80 -8.01
CA ARG A 46 11.32 14.42 -9.18
C ARG A 46 9.88 13.94 -9.35
N ALA A 47 9.63 12.64 -9.20
CA ALA A 47 8.29 12.07 -9.32
C ALA A 47 7.33 12.60 -8.23
N GLU A 48 7.84 12.79 -7.00
CA GLU A 48 7.08 13.38 -5.89
C GLU A 48 6.66 14.82 -6.18
N MET A 49 7.60 15.67 -6.63
CA MET A 49 7.32 17.07 -6.97
C MET A 49 6.27 17.20 -8.10
N LEU A 50 6.41 16.41 -9.16
CA LEU A 50 5.45 16.41 -10.27
C LEU A 50 4.05 16.01 -9.81
N LYS A 51 3.96 14.99 -8.94
CA LYS A 51 2.68 14.56 -8.37
C LYS A 51 2.07 15.64 -7.47
N ALA A 52 2.88 16.33 -6.67
CA ALA A 52 2.41 17.41 -5.81
C ALA A 52 1.84 18.57 -6.63
N ALA A 53 2.58 19.06 -7.63
CA ALA A 53 2.13 20.13 -8.52
C ALA A 53 0.82 19.76 -9.26
N TYR A 54 0.67 18.50 -9.67
CA TYR A 54 -0.57 18.02 -10.29
C TYR A 54 -1.76 18.05 -9.32
N ILE A 55 -1.56 17.62 -8.06
CA ILE A 55 -2.61 17.62 -7.04
C ILE A 55 -3.00 19.07 -6.68
N GLU A 56 -2.02 19.95 -6.50
CA GLU A 56 -2.24 21.37 -6.22
C GLU A 56 -3.08 22.02 -7.33
N LYS A 57 -2.70 21.81 -8.59
CA LYS A 57 -3.46 22.31 -9.74
C LYS A 57 -4.88 21.74 -9.83
N LYS A 58 -5.12 20.52 -9.36
CA LYS A 58 -6.45 19.90 -9.36
C LYS A 58 -7.36 20.45 -8.25
N ASN A 59 -6.78 20.93 -7.15
CA ASN A 59 -7.50 21.44 -5.99
C ASN A 59 -7.77 22.95 -6.07
N ALA A 60 -7.06 23.67 -6.94
CA ALA A 60 -7.34 25.04 -7.34
C ALA A 60 -8.46 25.09 -8.39
#